data_AF-A0A1I1IET5-F1
#
_entry.id   AF-A0A1I1IET5-F1
#
_cell.length_a   1.000
_cell.length_b   1.000
_cell.length_c   1.000
_cell.angle_alpha   90.00
_cell.angle_beta   90.00
_cell.angle_gamma   90.00
#
_symmetry.space_group_name_H-M   'P 1'
#
loop_
_entity.id
_entity.type
_entity.pdbx_description
1 polymer ?
#
loop_
_entity_poly.entity_id
_entity_poly.type
_entity_poly.pdbx_seq_one_letter_code
_entity_poly.pdbx_strand_id
1 'polypeptide(L)'
;MKKFTTDRKLILVNFAIVFYFILIWLTNIYKVDYALIRVFREILTIPFLIAQIIFLVIGINYLRKNQKNYYLAISVLALAICSFVTIGSFF
;
A
#
# COMPACT_ATOMS: atom_id res chain seq x y z
N MET A 1 18.66 -6.51 18.40
CA MET A 1 18.49 -5.21 17.71
C MET A 1 18.14 -5.30 16.21
N LYS A 2 18.31 -6.41 15.48
CA LYS A 2 17.97 -6.50 14.03
C LYS A 2 16.46 -6.53 13.68
N LYS A 3 15.56 -6.96 14.57
CA LYS A 3 14.11 -7.10 14.27
C LYS A 3 13.38 -5.75 14.11
N PHE A 4 13.66 -4.78 14.98
CA PHE A 4 12.98 -3.47 14.99
C PHE A 4 13.19 -2.64 13.72
N THR A 5 14.33 -2.78 13.04
CA THR A 5 14.60 -2.09 11.77
C THR A 5 13.82 -2.69 10.61
N THR A 6 13.52 -3.98 10.63
CA THR A 6 12.69 -4.62 9.60
C THR A 6 11.22 -4.26 9.77
N ASP A 7 10.72 -4.24 11.01
CA ASP A 7 9.34 -3.82 11.32
C ASP A 7 9.04 -2.41 10.78
N ARG A 8 9.94 -1.44 11.07
CA ARG A 8 9.78 -0.04 10.64
C ARG A 8 9.83 0.11 9.12
N LYS A 9 10.71 -0.64 8.44
CA LYS A 9 10.78 -0.63 6.97
C LYS A 9 9.50 -1.15 6.34
N LEU A 10 8.95 -2.25 6.87
CA LEU A 10 7.70 -2.81 6.37
C LEU A 10 6.53 -1.84 6.55
N ILE A 11 6.42 -1.22 7.74
CA ILE A 11 5.41 -0.20 8.03
C ILE A 11 5.55 0.98 7.06
N LEU A 12 6.77 1.48 6.85
CA LEU A 12 7.01 2.62 5.97
C LEU A 12 6.61 2.32 4.52
N VAL A 13 6.92 1.13 4.01
CA VAL A 13 6.54 0.71 2.67
C VAL A 13 5.03 0.56 2.55
N ASN A 14 4.37 -0.11 3.51
CA ASN A 14 2.91 -0.24 3.54
C ASN A 14 2.24 1.14 3.50
N PHE A 15 2.73 2.08 4.32
CA PHE A 15 2.18 3.43 4.39
C PHE A 15 2.41 4.22 3.10
N ALA A 16 3.58 4.07 2.46
CA ALA A 16 3.88 4.69 1.17
C ALA A 16 2.95 4.20 0.05
N ILE A 17 2.68 2.88 0.00
CA ILE A 17 1.74 2.29 -0.97
C ILE A 17 0.32 2.83 -0.75
N VAL A 18 -0.16 2.80 0.50
CA VAL A 18 -1.49 3.32 0.86
C VAL A 18 -1.61 4.81 0.47
N PHE A 19 -0.61 5.62 0.81
CA PHE A 19 -0.59 7.04 0.49
C PHE A 19 -0.61 7.29 -1.03
N TYR A 20 0.16 6.53 -1.81
CA TYR A 20 0.15 6.61 -3.27
C TYR A 20 -1.23 6.33 -3.86
N PHE A 21 -1.93 5.28 -3.41
CA PHE A 21 -3.28 4.97 -3.90
C PHE A 21 -4.32 6.02 -3.48
N ILE A 22 -4.20 6.59 -2.27
CA ILE A 22 -5.05 7.71 -1.84
C ILE A 22 -4.86 8.92 -2.76
N LEU A 23 -3.62 9.26 -3.11
CA LEU A 23 -3.34 10.36 -4.06
C LEU A 23 -3.94 10.08 -5.43
N ILE A 24 -3.82 8.85 -5.94
CA ILE A 24 -4.46 8.46 -7.19
C ILE A 24 -5.97 8.63 -7.11
N TRP A 25 -6.59 8.13 -6.04
CA TRP A 25 -8.03 8.23 -5.84
C TRP A 25 -8.48 9.69 -5.80
N LEU A 26 -7.72 10.56 -5.13
CA LEU A 26 -7.97 11.99 -5.06
C LEU A 26 -7.86 12.65 -6.45
N THR A 27 -6.78 12.39 -7.20
CA THR A 27 -6.61 12.93 -8.56
C THR A 27 -7.72 12.46 -9.52
N ASN A 28 -8.25 11.25 -9.31
CA ASN A 28 -9.36 10.72 -10.08
C ASN A 28 -10.69 11.43 -9.76
N ILE A 29 -10.96 11.72 -8.47
CA ILE A 29 -12.16 12.47 -8.04
C ILE A 29 -12.15 13.89 -8.57
N TYR A 30 -11.02 14.59 -8.45
CA TYR A 30 -10.88 15.98 -8.89
C TYR A 30 -10.67 16.11 -10.41
N LYS A 31 -10.72 15.00 -11.18
CA LYS A 31 -10.54 14.97 -12.64
C LYS A 31 -9.32 15.78 -13.08
N VAL A 32 -8.20 15.52 -12.43
CA VAL A 32 -6.94 16.21 -12.70
C VAL A 32 -6.35 15.65 -14.00
N ASP A 33 -6.74 16.25 -15.13
CA ASP A 33 -6.41 15.81 -16.49
C ASP A 33 -5.08 16.37 -17.03
N TYR A 34 -3.98 16.16 -16.29
CA TYR A 34 -2.64 16.41 -16.83
C TYR A 34 -2.08 15.14 -17.49
N ALA A 35 -1.64 15.24 -18.75
CA ALA A 35 -1.11 14.12 -19.52
C ALA A 35 0.03 13.37 -18.81
N LEU A 36 0.96 14.10 -18.16
CA LEU A 36 2.06 13.52 -17.38
C LEU A 36 1.55 12.70 -16.18
N ILE A 37 0.55 13.20 -15.47
CA ILE A 37 -0.05 12.51 -14.30
C ILE A 37 -0.77 11.24 -14.75
N ARG A 38 -1.45 11.29 -15.90
CA ARG A 38 -2.15 10.12 -16.47
C ARG A 38 -1.19 8.98 -16.81
N VAL A 39 -0.07 9.29 -17.47
CA VAL A 39 0.96 8.30 -17.82
C VAL A 39 1.65 7.75 -16.57
N PHE A 40 2.03 8.62 -15.62
CA PHE A 40 2.62 8.18 -14.35
C PHE A 40 1.68 7.26 -13.59
N ARG A 41 0.38 7.61 -13.53
CA ARG A 41 -0.65 6.78 -12.92
C ARG A 41 -0.69 5.40 -13.57
N GLU A 42 -0.76 5.31 -14.89
CA GLU A 42 -0.84 4.02 -15.59
C GLU A 42 0.40 3.14 -15.36
N ILE A 43 1.59 3.72 -15.50
CA ILE A 43 2.86 2.97 -15.38
C ILE A 43 3.11 2.51 -13.94
N LEU A 44 2.80 3.34 -12.95
CA LEU A 44 3.07 3.02 -11.55
C LEU A 44 1.93 2.21 -10.91
N THR A 45 0.68 2.31 -11.37
CA THR A 45 -0.42 1.61 -10.69
C THR A 45 -0.29 0.09 -10.80
N ILE A 46 0.14 -0.45 -11.95
CA ILE A 46 0.35 -1.89 -12.12
C ILE A 46 1.43 -2.44 -11.14
N PRO A 47 2.66 -1.89 -11.08
CA PRO A 47 3.65 -2.37 -10.14
C PRO A 47 3.24 -2.14 -8.68
N PHE A 48 2.56 -1.04 -8.35
CA PHE A 48 2.06 -0.81 -6.99
C PHE A 48 0.91 -1.77 -6.61
N LEU A 49 0.06 -2.19 -7.56
CA LEU A 49 -0.95 -3.23 -7.36
C LEU A 49 -0.31 -4.57 -7.03
N ILE A 50 0.72 -4.97 -7.79
CA ILE A 50 1.46 -6.21 -7.52
C ILE A 50 2.17 -6.11 -6.17
N ALA A 51 2.83 -4.97 -5.90
CA ALA A 51 3.51 -4.71 -4.64
C ALA A 51 2.55 -4.82 -3.45
N GLN A 52 1.34 -4.24 -3.53
CA GLN A 52 0.39 -4.30 -2.40
C GLN A 52 0.05 -5.75 -2.02
N ILE A 53 -0.14 -6.65 -3.01
CA ILE A 53 -0.46 -8.06 -2.75
C ILE A 53 0.74 -8.76 -2.10
N ILE A 54 1.93 -8.56 -2.64
CA ILE A 54 3.17 -9.15 -2.10
C ILE A 54 3.42 -8.67 -0.66
N PHE A 55 3.36 -7.37 -0.42
CA PHE A 55 3.58 -6.79 0.91
C PHE A 55 2.49 -7.15 1.91
N LEU A 56 1.25 -7.39 1.46
CA LEU A 56 0.17 -7.90 2.30
C LEU A 56 0.45 -9.33 2.77
N VAL A 57 0.84 -10.24 1.87
CA VAL A 57 1.23 -11.61 2.23
C VAL A 57 2.43 -11.63 3.17
N ILE A 58 3.47 -10.84 2.85
CA ILE A 58 4.65 -10.69 3.72
C ILE A 58 4.24 -10.13 5.09
N GLY A 59 3.39 -9.11 5.12
CA GLY A 59 2.91 -8.47 6.34
C GLY A 59 2.13 -9.41 7.24
N ILE A 60 1.21 -10.22 6.70
CA ILE A 60 0.48 -11.23 7.46
C ILE A 60 1.43 -12.28 8.05
N ASN A 61 2.36 -12.80 7.23
CA ASN A 61 3.31 -13.82 7.68
C ASN A 61 4.25 -13.26 8.77
N TYR A 62 4.66 -12.00 8.63
CA TYR A 62 5.49 -11.31 9.61
C TYR A 62 4.73 -11.06 10.91
N LEU A 63 3.46 -10.65 10.83
CA LEU A 63 2.60 -10.41 11.99
C LEU A 63 2.37 -11.69 12.80
N ARG A 64 2.20 -12.84 12.11
CA ARG A 64 2.08 -14.16 12.76
C ARG A 64 3.32 -14.53 13.56
N LYS A 65 4.53 -14.18 13.08
CA LYS A 65 5.81 -14.45 13.75
C LYS A 65 6.20 -13.45 14.83
N ASN A 66 5.73 -12.19 14.75
CA ASN A 66 6.11 -11.09 15.61
C ASN A 66 4.86 -10.38 16.20
N GLN A 67 4.01 -11.14 16.92
CA GLN A 67 2.68 -10.70 17.39
C GLN A 67 2.62 -9.47 18.31
N LYS A 68 3.75 -8.86 18.69
CA LYS A 68 3.80 -7.77 19.68
C LYS A 68 3.77 -6.35 19.09
N ASN A 69 3.79 -6.19 17.77
CA ASN A 69 3.93 -4.87 17.15
C ASN A 69 2.61 -4.34 16.59
N TYR A 70 1.83 -3.66 17.44
CA TYR A 70 0.53 -3.07 17.09
C TYR A 70 0.60 -2.15 15.86
N TYR A 71 1.70 -1.40 15.71
CA TYR A 71 1.92 -0.54 14.54
C TYR A 71 2.00 -1.32 13.23
N LEU A 72 2.60 -2.52 13.24
CA LEU A 72 2.67 -3.38 12.06
C LEU A 72 1.27 -3.90 11.71
N ALA A 73 0.49 -4.32 12.71
CA ALA A 73 -0.89 -4.76 12.52
C ALA A 73 -1.74 -3.68 11.86
N ILE A 74 -1.69 -2.45 12.37
CA ILE A 74 -2.42 -1.31 11.81
C ILE A 74 -1.98 -1.04 10.36
N SER A 75 -0.67 -1.07 10.07
CA SER A 75 -0.18 -0.86 8.70
C SER A 75 -0.65 -1.93 7.71
N VAL A 76 -0.70 -3.19 8.14
CA VAL A 76 -1.16 -4.31 7.30
C VAL A 76 -2.67 -4.24 7.10
N LEU A 77 -3.43 -3.87 8.13
CA LEU A 77 -4.87 -3.61 8.01
C LEU A 77 -5.17 -2.46 7.04
N ALA A 78 -4.45 -1.35 7.16
CA ALA A 78 -4.58 -0.21 6.24
C ALA A 78 -4.28 -0.63 4.79
N LEU A 79 -3.22 -1.41 4.59
CA LEU A 79 -2.87 -1.96 3.27
C LEU A 79 -3.96 -2.90 2.74
N ALA A 80 -4.55 -3.74 3.60
CA ALA A 80 -5.63 -4.65 3.21
C ALA A 80 -6.91 -3.90 2.80
N ILE A 81 -7.30 -2.89 3.55
CA ILE A 81 -8.44 -2.02 3.21
C ILE A 81 -8.16 -1.28 1.89
N CYS A 82 -6.97 -0.72 1.75
CA CYS A 82 -6.55 -0.08 0.51
C CYS A 82 -6.62 -1.05 -0.67
N SER A 83 -6.13 -2.28 -0.50
CA SER A 83 -6.19 -3.30 -1.55
C SER A 83 -7.62 -3.65 -1.93
N PHE A 84 -8.54 -3.74 -0.96
CA PHE A 84 -9.95 -4.02 -1.22
C PHE A 84 -10.61 -2.89 -2.02
N VAL A 85 -10.40 -1.63 -1.60
CA VAL A 85 -10.92 -0.44 -2.30
C VAL A 85 -10.35 -0.33 -3.71
N THR A 86 -9.04 -0.54 -3.87
CA THR A 86 -8.38 -0.47 -5.17
C THR A 86 -8.93 -1.55 -6.11
N ILE A 87 -9.03 -2.81 -5.69
CA ILE A 87 -9.58 -3.88 -6.52
C ILE A 87 -11.03 -3.55 -6.92
N GLY A 88 -11.87 -3.12 -5.97
CA GLY A 88 -13.26 -2.73 -6.25
C GLY A 88 -13.42 -1.43 -7.04
N SER A 89 -12.35 -0.64 -7.21
CA SER A 89 -12.36 0.54 -8.07
C SER A 89 -11.82 0.24 -9.48
N PHE A 90 -11.08 -0.87 -9.65
CA PHE A 90 -10.52 -1.31 -10.93
C PHE A 90 -11.40 -2.33 -11.67
N PHE A 91 -12.23 -3.09 -10.95
CA PHE A 91 -13.26 -3.99 -11.49
C PHE A 91 -14.64 -3.36 -11.33
#